data_AF-A0A945DW32-F1
#
_entry.id   AF-A0A945DW32-F1
#
_cell.length_a   1.000
_cell.length_b   1.000
_cell.length_c   1.000
_cell.angle_alpha   90.00
_cell.angle_beta   90.00
_cell.angle_gamma   90.00
#
_symmetry.space_group_name_H-M   'P 1'
#
loop_
_entity.id
_entity.type
_entity.pdbx_description
1 polymer ?
#
loop_
_entity_poly.entity_id
_entity_poly.type
_entity_poly.pdbx_seq_one_letter_code
_entity_poly.pdbx_strand_id
1 'polypeptide(L)'
;MAAAQRQLPRPFARLAKLGLVCLLAGGGLARGVVQFDVFMGFAGKARQGEWFPVTFEILNDGPTFDGQVEMRPRFGDNPVYRFDVELATNTRKRFTLAVFAGTNSGWTAKLKNGRKTVARHEELKLDSSYPATSLLGALSAQQAGGPVLPKTRFKNKWENDRYTPRVAHLQLDTFPDDPIALSGLHALYLNS
;
A
#
# COMPACT_ATOMS: atom_id res chain seq x y z
N MET A 1 59.72 22.66 -50.89
CA MET A 1 59.22 22.16 -49.58
C MET A 1 57.74 21.87 -49.73
N ALA A 2 57.37 20.58 -49.75
CA ALA A 2 56.00 20.11 -49.95
C ALA A 2 55.40 19.64 -48.62
N ALA A 3 54.23 20.15 -48.24
CA ALA A 3 53.49 19.70 -47.07
C ALA A 3 52.35 18.77 -47.51
N ALA A 4 52.45 17.51 -47.11
CA ALA A 4 51.51 16.45 -47.47
C ALA A 4 50.18 16.60 -46.71
N GLN A 5 49.08 16.79 -47.44
CA GLN A 5 47.72 16.62 -46.92
C GLN A 5 47.44 15.13 -46.70
N ARG A 6 47.41 14.69 -45.43
CA ARG A 6 46.91 13.37 -45.06
C ARG A 6 45.37 13.38 -45.12
N GLN A 7 44.83 12.82 -46.19
CA GLN A 7 43.40 12.48 -46.27
C GLN A 7 43.09 11.33 -45.32
N LEU A 8 42.23 11.57 -44.33
CA LEU A 8 41.67 10.54 -43.46
C LEU A 8 40.79 9.58 -44.28
N PRO A 9 40.94 8.26 -44.10
CA PRO A 9 40.20 7.28 -44.89
C PRO A 9 38.71 7.33 -44.55
N ARG A 10 37.87 7.21 -45.59
CA ARG A 10 36.40 7.29 -45.57
C ARG A 10 35.61 6.16 -44.84
N PRO A 11 36.15 5.01 -44.38
CA PRO A 11 35.29 3.98 -43.80
C PRO A 11 34.85 4.27 -42.36
N PHE A 12 35.56 5.14 -41.63
CA PHE A 12 35.23 5.47 -40.23
C PHE A 12 33.96 6.33 -40.08
N ALA A 13 33.61 7.13 -41.09
CA ALA A 13 32.42 7.98 -41.05
C ALA A 13 31.10 7.19 -41.19
N ARG A 14 31.11 5.98 -41.77
CA ARG A 14 29.92 5.13 -41.89
C ARG A 14 29.61 4.35 -40.61
N LEU A 15 30.64 3.94 -39.87
CA LEU A 15 30.50 3.25 -38.58
C LEU A 15 29.95 4.18 -37.50
N ALA A 16 30.33 5.46 -37.50
CA ALA A 16 29.81 6.45 -36.56
C ALA A 16 28.30 6.72 -36.73
N LYS A 17 27.78 6.69 -37.97
CA LYS A 17 26.34 6.85 -38.23
C LYS A 17 25.52 5.62 -37.83
N LEU A 18 26.07 4.42 -37.92
CA LEU A 18 25.39 3.19 -37.48
C LEU A 18 25.30 3.09 -35.95
N GLY A 19 26.35 3.53 -35.23
CA GLY A 19 26.36 3.54 -33.76
C GLY A 19 25.32 4.49 -33.14
N LEU A 20 25.06 5.63 -33.79
CA LEU A 20 24.06 6.62 -33.32
C LEU A 20 22.61 6.14 -33.51
N VAL A 21 22.33 5.36 -34.55
CA VAL A 21 20.99 4.78 -34.79
C VAL A 21 20.67 3.68 -33.78
N CYS A 22 21.67 2.87 -33.38
CA CYS A 22 21.48 1.86 -32.33
C CYS A 22 21.26 2.47 -30.93
N LEU A 23 21.87 3.63 -30.63
CA LEU A 23 21.62 4.33 -29.36
C LEU A 23 20.23 4.98 -29.30
N LEU A 24 19.68 5.42 -30.43
CA LEU A 24 18.32 6.00 -30.50
C LEU A 24 17.22 4.95 -30.61
N ALA A 25 17.52 3.77 -31.15
CA ALA A 25 16.59 2.62 -31.17
C ALA A 25 16.56 1.84 -29.85
N GLY A 26 17.56 2.03 -28.98
CA GLY A 26 17.68 1.41 -27.66
C GLY A 26 16.85 2.10 -26.57
N GLY A 27 16.03 3.10 -26.91
CA GLY A 27 14.99 3.65 -26.05
C GLY A 27 13.86 2.65 -25.87
N GLY A 28 14.15 1.49 -25.27
CA GLY A 28 13.12 0.63 -24.73
C GLY A 28 12.29 1.49 -23.80
N LEU A 29 11.04 1.79 -24.21
CA LEU A 29 10.05 2.44 -23.37
C LEU A 29 10.17 1.81 -21.99
N ALA A 30 10.63 2.59 -21.01
CA ALA A 30 10.67 2.13 -19.63
C ALA A 30 9.28 1.56 -19.37
N ARG A 31 9.19 0.25 -19.11
CA ARG A 31 7.93 -0.35 -18.70
C ARG A 31 7.60 0.34 -17.38
N GLY A 32 6.67 1.29 -17.44
CA GLY A 32 6.31 2.09 -16.28
C GLY A 32 6.03 1.19 -15.09
N VAL A 33 6.70 1.48 -13.99
CA VAL A 33 6.56 0.72 -12.76
C VAL A 33 5.26 1.15 -12.10
N VAL A 34 4.46 0.17 -11.70
CA VAL A 34 3.29 0.41 -10.84
C VAL A 34 3.68 -0.04 -9.44
N GLN A 35 3.76 0.90 -8.51
CA GLN A 35 3.90 0.61 -7.09
C GLN A 35 2.51 0.53 -6.48
N PHE A 36 2.26 -0.51 -5.69
CA PHE A 36 0.96 -0.79 -5.09
C PHE A 36 1.19 -1.12 -3.63
N ASP A 37 0.87 -0.19 -2.74
CA ASP A 37 1.01 -0.34 -1.30
C ASP A 37 -0.37 -0.40 -0.64
N VAL A 38 -0.46 -1.19 0.43
CA VAL A 38 -1.69 -1.42 1.17
C VAL A 38 -1.41 -1.33 2.66
N PHE A 39 -2.09 -0.41 3.34
CA PHE A 39 -1.99 -0.19 4.77
C PHE A 39 -3.25 -0.73 5.44
N MET A 40 -3.08 -1.80 6.21
CA MET A 40 -4.18 -2.54 6.82
C MET A 40 -4.52 -1.96 8.20
N GLY A 41 -5.80 -1.65 8.43
CA GLY A 41 -6.33 -1.33 9.76
C GLY A 41 -5.70 -0.12 10.43
N PHE A 42 -5.97 -0.02 11.73
CA PHE A 42 -5.39 0.97 12.60
C PHE A 42 -3.94 0.59 12.90
N ALA A 43 -3.03 0.98 12.01
CA ALA A 43 -1.61 0.61 12.07
C ALA A 43 -1.41 -0.91 12.23
N GLY A 44 -2.03 -1.69 11.35
CA GLY A 44 -1.98 -3.15 11.32
C GLY A 44 -2.99 -3.84 12.23
N LYS A 45 -3.84 -3.10 12.98
CA LYS A 45 -4.75 -3.66 13.99
C LYS A 45 -6.21 -3.45 13.62
N ALA A 46 -7.05 -4.41 13.99
CA ALA A 46 -8.51 -4.26 13.94
C ALA A 46 -9.17 -5.06 15.08
N ARG A 47 -10.45 -4.78 15.35
CA ARG A 47 -11.31 -5.59 16.21
C ARG A 47 -12.25 -6.43 15.35
N GLN A 48 -12.38 -7.70 15.69
CA GLN A 48 -13.35 -8.60 15.05
C GLN A 48 -14.78 -8.08 15.26
N GLY A 49 -15.61 -8.22 14.23
CA GLY A 49 -17.00 -7.79 14.23
C GLY A 49 -17.21 -6.30 13.97
N GLU A 50 -16.15 -5.55 13.63
CA GLU A 50 -16.19 -4.09 13.44
C GLU A 50 -15.61 -3.69 12.08
N TRP A 51 -15.85 -2.45 11.67
CA TRP A 51 -15.20 -1.89 10.49
C TRP A 51 -13.82 -1.31 10.84
N PHE A 52 -12.90 -1.40 9.88
CA PHE A 52 -11.56 -0.85 9.96
C PHE A 52 -11.14 -0.24 8.61
N PRO A 53 -10.20 0.72 8.61
CA PRO A 53 -9.73 1.34 7.38
C PRO A 53 -8.73 0.44 6.66
N VAL A 54 -8.77 0.43 5.33
CA VAL A 54 -7.68 -0.05 4.49
C VAL A 54 -7.32 1.03 3.48
N THR A 55 -6.11 1.57 3.60
CA THR A 55 -5.61 2.61 2.70
C THR A 55 -4.79 1.97 1.59
N PHE A 56 -5.08 2.36 0.36
CA PHE A 56 -4.34 1.97 -0.83
C PHE A 56 -3.53 3.17 -1.31
N GLU A 57 -2.28 2.94 -1.66
CA GLU A 57 -1.44 3.91 -2.34
C GLU A 57 -0.90 3.31 -3.62
N ILE A 58 -1.14 4.00 -4.74
CA ILE A 58 -0.78 3.51 -6.07
C ILE A 58 0.01 4.60 -6.77
N LEU A 59 1.27 4.31 -7.11
CA LEU A 59 2.05 5.13 -8.04
C LEU A 59 1.98 4.46 -9.43
N ASN A 60 1.62 5.24 -10.44
CA ASN A 60 1.67 4.81 -11.84
C ASN A 60 2.70 5.62 -12.62
N ASP A 61 3.88 5.04 -12.87
CA ASP A 61 4.90 5.63 -13.75
C ASP A 61 4.75 5.15 -15.22
N GLY A 62 3.64 4.49 -15.54
CA GLY A 62 3.34 3.96 -16.87
C GLY A 62 2.24 4.73 -17.60
N PRO A 63 1.73 4.17 -18.72
CA PRO A 63 0.58 4.73 -19.42
C PRO A 63 -0.65 4.86 -18.50
N THR A 64 -1.50 5.85 -18.77
CA THR A 64 -2.80 5.98 -18.11
C THR A 64 -3.65 4.73 -18.31
N PHE A 65 -4.31 4.25 -17.25
CA PHE A 65 -5.28 3.16 -17.35
C PHE A 65 -6.35 3.24 -16.27
N ASP A 66 -7.53 2.68 -16.57
CA ASP A 66 -8.56 2.40 -15.59
C ASP A 66 -8.28 1.07 -14.91
N GLY A 67 -8.06 1.13 -13.61
CA GLY A 67 -7.74 0.00 -12.77
C GLY A 67 -8.90 -0.45 -11.90
N GLN A 68 -8.84 -1.68 -11.40
CA GLN A 68 -9.71 -2.17 -10.34
C GLN A 68 -8.84 -2.77 -9.23
N VAL A 69 -8.99 -2.24 -8.02
CA VAL A 69 -8.47 -2.87 -6.81
C VAL A 69 -9.45 -3.95 -6.37
N GLU A 70 -8.95 -5.16 -6.17
CA GLU A 70 -9.67 -6.27 -5.56
C GLU A 70 -8.99 -6.64 -4.26
N MET A 71 -9.72 -6.63 -3.15
CA MET A 71 -9.24 -7.11 -1.86
C MET A 71 -10.18 -8.18 -1.31
N ARG A 72 -9.59 -9.23 -0.76
CA ARG A 72 -10.33 -10.35 -0.16
C ARG A 72 -9.51 -10.98 0.96
N PRO A 73 -10.17 -11.57 1.97
CA PRO A 73 -9.45 -12.39 2.92
C PRO A 73 -8.90 -13.64 2.24
N ARG A 74 -7.86 -14.21 2.84
CA ARG A 74 -7.18 -15.40 2.31
C ARG A 74 -8.01 -16.67 2.49
N PHE A 75 -8.88 -16.70 3.51
CA PHE A 75 -9.71 -17.85 3.85
C PHE A 75 -11.18 -17.42 4.06
N GLY A 76 -12.11 -18.33 3.75
CA GLY A 76 -13.56 -18.14 3.90
C GLY A 76 -14.22 -17.37 2.75
N ASP A 77 -15.55 -17.29 2.81
CA ASP A 77 -16.42 -16.72 1.76
C ASP A 77 -16.79 -15.24 2.00
N ASN A 78 -15.96 -14.54 2.77
CA ASN A 78 -16.14 -13.12 3.03
C ASN A 78 -16.15 -12.29 1.72
N PRO A 79 -16.82 -11.12 1.73
CA PRO A 79 -17.00 -10.32 0.53
C PRO A 79 -15.66 -9.91 -0.11
N VAL A 80 -15.63 -9.93 -1.44
CA VAL A 80 -14.56 -9.35 -2.24
C VAL A 80 -14.84 -7.86 -2.39
N TYR A 81 -13.99 -7.03 -1.81
CA TYR A 81 -14.04 -5.59 -1.95
C TYR A 81 -13.46 -5.21 -3.32
N ARG A 82 -14.23 -4.48 -4.12
CA ARG A 82 -13.82 -4.01 -5.44
C ARG A 82 -13.93 -2.50 -5.49
N PHE A 83 -12.92 -1.85 -6.04
CA PHE A 83 -12.92 -0.40 -6.20
C PHE A 83 -12.27 -0.02 -7.53
N ASP A 84 -13.00 0.71 -8.35
CA ASP A 84 -12.50 1.20 -9.64
C ASP A 84 -11.68 2.47 -9.41
N VAL A 85 -10.53 2.58 -10.07
CA VAL A 85 -9.60 3.68 -9.91
C VAL A 85 -8.95 4.04 -11.24
N GLU A 86 -9.17 5.26 -11.70
CA GLU A 86 -8.44 5.83 -12.84
C GLU A 86 -7.00 6.14 -12.41
N LEU A 87 -5.98 5.70 -13.15
CA LEU A 87 -4.57 5.92 -12.82
C LEU A 87 -3.86 6.61 -13.98
N ALA A 88 -3.75 7.94 -13.92
CA ALA A 88 -3.03 8.74 -14.91
C ALA A 88 -1.51 8.51 -14.85
N THR A 89 -0.83 8.73 -15.97
CA THR A 89 0.64 8.68 -16.05
C THR A 89 1.31 9.64 -15.06
N ASN A 90 2.34 9.15 -14.37
CA ASN A 90 3.15 9.86 -13.38
C ASN A 90 2.32 10.43 -12.22
N THR A 91 1.33 9.67 -11.75
CA THR A 91 0.51 10.08 -10.60
C THR A 91 0.58 9.09 -9.47
N ARG A 92 0.48 9.63 -8.24
CA ARG A 92 0.24 8.86 -7.02
C ARG A 92 -1.19 9.11 -6.57
N LYS A 93 -1.98 8.04 -6.47
CA LYS A 93 -3.32 8.11 -5.90
C LYS A 93 -3.35 7.38 -4.56
N ARG A 94 -4.05 7.98 -3.59
CA ARG A 94 -4.30 7.42 -2.27
C ARG A 94 -5.79 7.47 -1.99
N PHE A 95 -6.35 6.39 -1.46
CA PHE A 95 -7.74 6.33 -1.01
C PHE A 95 -7.89 5.28 0.08
N THR A 96 -8.94 5.40 0.89
CA THR A 96 -9.23 4.50 2.01
C THR A 96 -10.60 3.87 1.84
N LEU A 97 -10.69 2.55 2.06
CA LEU A 97 -11.95 1.81 2.09
C LEU A 97 -12.25 1.36 3.51
N ALA A 98 -13.52 1.42 3.91
CA ALA A 98 -13.99 0.74 5.11
C ALA A 98 -14.19 -0.75 4.81
N VAL A 99 -13.60 -1.60 5.65
CA VAL A 99 -13.58 -3.05 5.47
C VAL A 99 -14.06 -3.70 6.77
N PHE A 100 -14.89 -4.73 6.67
CA PHE A 100 -15.40 -5.43 7.84
C PHE A 100 -14.43 -6.52 8.32
N ALA A 101 -14.05 -6.48 9.60
CA ALA A 101 -13.16 -7.44 10.23
C ALA A 101 -13.90 -8.70 10.65
N GLY A 102 -13.76 -9.76 9.85
CA GLY A 102 -14.05 -11.11 10.31
C GLY A 102 -12.93 -11.70 11.18
N THR A 103 -12.93 -13.02 11.35
CA THR A 103 -11.87 -13.77 12.05
C THR A 103 -10.57 -13.90 11.25
N ASN A 104 -10.54 -13.34 10.03
CA ASN A 104 -9.42 -13.42 9.11
C ASN A 104 -8.26 -12.50 9.49
N SER A 105 -7.09 -13.09 9.72
CA SER A 105 -5.83 -12.36 9.93
C SER A 105 -5.00 -12.19 8.66
N GLY A 106 -5.32 -12.93 7.59
CA GLY A 106 -4.61 -12.90 6.31
C GLY A 106 -5.48 -12.38 5.17
N TRP A 107 -4.93 -11.49 4.36
CA TRP A 107 -5.61 -10.82 3.26
C TRP A 107 -4.76 -10.84 1.98
N THR A 108 -5.44 -10.73 0.83
CA THR A 108 -4.81 -10.56 -0.47
C THR A 108 -5.38 -9.33 -1.13
N ALA A 109 -4.54 -8.60 -1.87
CA ALA A 109 -4.95 -7.45 -2.66
C ALA A 109 -4.36 -7.54 -4.07
N LYS A 110 -5.12 -7.14 -5.08
CA LYS A 110 -4.70 -7.13 -6.48
C LYS A 110 -5.10 -5.81 -7.10
N LEU A 111 -4.21 -5.25 -7.91
CA LEU A 111 -4.53 -4.19 -8.84
C LEU A 111 -4.62 -4.78 -10.25
N LYS A 112 -5.78 -4.61 -10.88
CA LYS A 112 -6.06 -5.08 -12.24
C LYS A 112 -6.10 -3.92 -13.22
N ASN A 113 -5.66 -4.16 -14.45
CA ASN A 113 -5.94 -3.37 -15.64
C ASN A 113 -6.68 -4.29 -16.62
N GLY A 114 -8.00 -4.12 -16.72
CA GLY A 114 -8.89 -5.10 -17.35
C GLY A 114 -8.74 -6.50 -16.74
N ARG A 115 -8.35 -7.49 -17.57
CA ARG A 115 -8.15 -8.88 -17.11
C ARG A 115 -6.76 -9.13 -16.49
N LYS A 116 -5.80 -8.22 -16.69
CA LYS A 116 -4.40 -8.42 -16.27
C LYS A 116 -4.21 -7.91 -14.85
N THR A 117 -3.62 -8.73 -13.97
CA THR A 117 -3.09 -8.25 -12.69
C THR A 117 -1.75 -7.55 -12.93
N VAL A 118 -1.65 -6.27 -12.57
CA VAL A 118 -0.45 -5.45 -12.77
C VAL A 118 0.40 -5.34 -11.50
N ALA A 119 -0.22 -5.47 -10.32
CA ALA A 119 0.46 -5.56 -9.02
C ALA A 119 -0.39 -6.37 -8.04
N ARG A 120 0.23 -6.96 -7.01
CA ARG A 120 -0.48 -7.77 -6.01
C ARG A 120 0.28 -7.91 -4.69
N HIS A 121 -0.49 -8.18 -3.64
CA HIS A 121 -0.03 -8.69 -2.35
C HIS A 121 -0.73 -10.02 -2.06
N GLU A 122 0.03 -11.09 -1.86
CA GLU A 122 -0.50 -12.42 -1.56
C GLU A 122 -0.66 -12.66 -0.04
N GLU A 123 0.02 -11.86 0.79
CA GLU A 123 -0.07 -11.97 2.24
C GLU A 123 0.05 -10.61 2.93
N LEU A 124 -1.10 -9.97 3.11
CA LEU A 124 -1.27 -8.84 4.01
C LEU A 124 -1.71 -9.35 5.37
N LYS A 125 -1.05 -8.92 6.43
CA LYS A 125 -1.35 -9.33 7.80
C LYS A 125 -2.20 -8.28 8.51
N LEU A 126 -3.15 -8.77 9.28
CA LEU A 126 -3.99 -7.97 10.17
C LEU A 126 -3.96 -8.62 11.56
N ASP A 127 -3.54 -7.85 12.56
CA ASP A 127 -3.69 -8.19 13.97
C ASP A 127 -5.16 -8.00 14.37
N SER A 128 -5.95 -9.04 14.12
CA SER A 128 -7.39 -9.08 14.37
C SER A 128 -7.65 -9.52 15.82
N SER A 129 -7.99 -8.55 16.66
CA SER A 129 -8.26 -8.74 18.09
C SER A 129 -9.70 -9.17 18.37
N TYR A 130 -9.92 -9.80 19.52
CA TYR A 130 -11.24 -10.30 19.92
C TYR A 130 -12.25 -9.15 20.06
N PRO A 131 -13.56 -9.35 19.85
CA PRO A 131 -14.53 -8.26 19.91
C PRO A 131 -14.51 -7.50 21.26
N ALA A 132 -14.23 -8.19 22.37
CA ALA A 132 -14.16 -7.58 23.70
C ALA A 132 -12.84 -6.84 24.00
N THR A 133 -11.85 -6.88 23.10
CA THR A 133 -10.59 -6.14 23.28
C THR A 133 -10.85 -4.63 23.15
N SER A 134 -10.38 -3.81 24.08
CA SER A 134 -10.35 -2.36 23.89
C SER A 134 -9.25 -1.97 22.90
N LEU A 135 -9.59 -1.25 21.85
CA LEU A 135 -8.63 -0.72 20.88
C LEU A 135 -8.70 0.81 20.86
N LEU A 136 -7.58 1.46 21.15
CA LEU A 136 -7.43 2.91 21.15
C LEU A 136 -6.60 3.33 19.94
N GLY A 137 -7.07 4.34 19.21
CA GLY A 137 -6.26 5.02 18.19
C GLY A 137 -5.51 6.19 18.82
N ALA A 138 -4.21 6.28 18.60
CA ALA A 138 -3.37 7.35 19.09
C ALA A 138 -2.80 8.15 17.91
N LEU A 139 -3.16 9.43 17.83
CA LEU A 139 -2.56 10.41 16.91
C LEU A 139 -1.64 11.30 17.74
N SER A 140 -0.35 11.24 17.45
CA SER A 140 0.68 11.98 18.17
C SER A 140 1.70 12.56 17.20
N ALA A 141 2.14 13.80 17.44
CA ALA A 141 3.23 14.41 16.67
C ALA A 141 4.56 13.64 16.79
N GLN A 142 4.73 12.92 17.90
CA GLN A 142 5.90 12.08 18.18
C GLN A 142 5.50 10.61 18.23
N GLN A 143 6.32 9.73 17.64
CA GLN A 143 6.06 8.29 17.61
C GLN A 143 5.90 7.67 19.03
N ALA A 144 6.64 8.19 20.01
CA ALA A 144 6.58 7.76 21.40
C ALA A 144 5.49 8.47 22.24
N GLY A 145 4.77 9.43 21.67
CA GLY A 145 3.79 10.25 22.42
C GLY A 145 2.42 9.61 22.59
N GLY A 146 2.26 8.32 22.26
CA GLY A 146 1.03 7.57 22.49
C GLY A 146 0.89 7.10 23.95
N PRO A 147 -0.32 6.71 24.37
CA PRO A 147 -0.58 6.31 25.76
C PRO A 147 0.12 4.99 26.08
N VAL A 148 0.80 4.94 27.22
CA VAL A 148 1.35 3.70 27.78
C VAL A 148 0.29 3.08 28.69
N LEU A 149 -0.20 1.91 28.30
CA LEU A 149 -1.22 1.20 29.08
C LEU A 149 -0.56 0.38 30.21
N PRO A 150 -1.20 0.30 31.39
CA PRO A 150 -0.69 -0.51 32.49
C PRO A 150 -0.65 -1.98 32.09
N LYS A 151 0.32 -2.72 32.63
CA LYS A 151 0.40 -4.18 32.44
C LYS A 151 -0.86 -4.83 33.03
N THR A 152 -1.58 -5.57 32.21
CA THR A 152 -2.72 -6.36 32.65
C THR A 152 -2.24 -7.61 33.40
N ARG A 153 -3.00 -8.04 34.41
CA ARG A 153 -2.72 -9.25 35.20
C ARG A 153 -3.83 -10.28 34.99
N PHE A 154 -3.84 -10.89 33.82
CA PHE A 154 -4.77 -11.98 33.50
C PHE A 154 -4.25 -13.33 34.00
N LYS A 155 -5.14 -14.26 34.33
CA LYS A 155 -4.77 -15.54 34.96
C LYS A 155 -4.13 -16.51 33.95
N ASN A 156 -4.44 -16.36 32.67
CA ASN A 156 -3.92 -17.20 31.60
C ASN A 156 -3.76 -16.44 30.28
N LYS A 157 -3.08 -17.08 29.30
CA LYS A 157 -2.83 -16.51 27.97
C LYS A 157 -4.12 -16.20 27.21
N TRP A 158 -5.15 -17.04 27.34
CA TRP A 158 -6.42 -16.90 26.61
C TRP A 158 -7.16 -15.61 27.01
N GLU A 159 -7.19 -15.30 28.31
CA GLU A 159 -7.75 -14.05 28.83
C GLU A 159 -6.92 -12.85 28.38
N ASN A 160 -5.59 -12.98 28.47
CA ASN A 160 -4.67 -11.93 28.03
C ASN A 160 -4.87 -11.56 26.55
N ASP A 161 -5.00 -12.54 25.67
CA ASP A 161 -5.15 -12.29 24.23
C ASP A 161 -6.50 -11.61 23.90
N ARG A 162 -7.55 -11.86 24.69
CA ARG A 162 -8.90 -11.32 24.49
C ARG A 162 -9.15 -9.96 25.11
N TYR A 163 -8.58 -9.70 26.28
CA TYR A 163 -8.99 -8.57 27.10
C TYR A 163 -7.91 -7.51 27.29
N THR A 164 -6.65 -7.80 26.91
CA THR A 164 -5.58 -6.80 27.00
C THR A 164 -5.86 -5.64 26.05
N PRO A 165 -6.02 -4.41 26.57
CA PRO A 165 -6.20 -3.22 25.74
C PRO A 165 -5.02 -3.02 24.79
N ARG A 166 -5.31 -2.49 23.60
CA ARG A 166 -4.32 -2.26 22.54
C ARG A 166 -4.33 -0.80 22.10
N VAL A 167 -3.16 -0.34 21.68
CA VAL A 167 -2.97 0.99 21.08
C VAL A 167 -2.51 0.83 19.64
N ALA A 168 -3.18 1.55 18.74
CA ALA A 168 -2.79 1.74 17.36
C ALA A 168 -2.23 3.15 17.17
N HIS A 169 -0.96 3.27 16.81
CA HIS A 169 -0.35 4.57 16.53
C HIS A 169 -0.66 4.96 15.09
N LEU A 170 -1.60 5.87 14.92
CA LEU A 170 -2.11 6.31 13.63
C LEU A 170 -1.26 7.46 13.10
N GLN A 171 -1.18 7.55 11.77
CA GLN A 171 -0.64 8.72 11.09
C GLN A 171 -1.81 9.54 10.54
N LEU A 172 -1.67 10.86 10.53
CA LEU A 172 -2.74 11.75 10.08
C LEU A 172 -3.07 11.55 8.59
N ASP A 173 -2.08 11.18 7.79
CA ASP A 173 -2.17 11.00 6.34
C ASP A 173 -2.83 9.67 5.92
N THR A 174 -3.05 8.76 6.87
CA THR A 174 -3.77 7.48 6.71
C THR A 174 -5.00 7.42 7.61
N PHE A 175 -5.31 8.51 8.32
CA PHE A 175 -6.52 8.60 9.13
C PHE A 175 -7.75 8.59 8.21
N PRO A 176 -8.77 7.76 8.49
CA PRO A 176 -9.90 7.63 7.58
C PRO A 176 -10.83 8.84 7.62
N ASP A 177 -11.28 9.26 6.44
CA ASP A 177 -12.29 10.33 6.30
C ASP A 177 -13.72 9.82 6.54
N ASP A 178 -13.96 8.52 6.29
CA ASP A 178 -15.26 7.89 6.52
C ASP A 178 -15.39 7.45 8.00
N PRO A 179 -16.36 8.00 8.76
CA PRO A 179 -16.54 7.67 10.16
C PRO A 179 -16.89 6.20 10.39
N ILE A 180 -17.47 5.48 9.42
CA ILE A 180 -17.77 4.05 9.62
C ILE A 180 -16.49 3.25 9.84
N ALA A 181 -15.40 3.63 9.17
CA ALA A 181 -14.10 2.99 9.31
C ALA A 181 -13.49 3.17 10.71
N LEU A 182 -14.00 4.11 11.52
CA LEU A 182 -13.56 4.34 12.90
C LEU A 182 -14.29 3.46 13.93
N SER A 183 -15.35 2.74 13.55
CA SER A 183 -16.17 1.94 14.49
C SER A 183 -15.37 0.89 15.28
N GLY A 184 -14.28 0.37 14.72
CA GLY A 184 -13.37 -0.54 15.43
C GLY A 184 -12.58 0.09 16.57
N LEU A 185 -12.59 1.42 16.75
CA LEU A 185 -11.94 2.11 17.86
C LEU A 185 -12.93 2.39 18.99
N HIS A 186 -12.46 2.26 20.23
CA HIS A 186 -13.21 2.71 21.40
C HIS A 186 -12.94 4.16 21.77
N ALA A 187 -11.74 4.66 21.46
CA ALA A 187 -11.33 6.01 21.77
C ALA A 187 -10.22 6.49 20.84
N LEU A 188 -10.14 7.80 20.67
CA LEU A 188 -9.03 8.50 20.05
C LEU A 188 -8.27 9.28 21.12
N TYR A 189 -6.96 9.09 21.16
CA TYR A 189 -6.03 9.88 21.94
C TYR A 189 -5.30 10.84 21.00
N LEU A 190 -5.41 12.14 21.27
CA LEU A 190 -4.79 13.19 20.48
C LEU A 190 -3.71 13.88 21.33
N ASN A 191 -2.50 13.99 20.80
CA ASN A 191 -1.38 14.63 21.47
C ASN A 191 -0.52 15.42 20.46
N SER A 192 -0.14 16.64 20.83
CA SER A 192 0.64 17.56 19.99
C SER A 192 2.01 17.84 20.60
#